data_AF-A0A0P1BF30-F1
#
_entry.id   AF-A0A0P1BF30-F1
#
_cell.length_a   1.000
_cell.length_b   1.000
_cell.length_c   1.000
_cell.angle_alpha   90.00
_cell.angle_beta   90.00
_cell.angle_gamma   90.00
#
_symmetry.space_group_name_H-M   'P 1'
#
loop_
_entity.id
_entity.type
_entity.pdbx_description
1 polymer ?
#
loop_
_entity_poly.entity_id
_entity_poly.type
_entity_poly.pdbx_seq_one_letter_code
_entity_poly.pdbx_strand_id
1 'polypeptide(L)'
;MNGRKNPNGCPVKATYFAQLDYTNYSSVTNWYVAGHDVADHTVTHVAQPSDGEIRSNLIAMNALAGIPYRSMIGFRAPFLNYTKDTLVSLNKFQFTYDSSASSSVPATDPNTDAFWPYTLDHGMANDCAGDVVGICGATRLILRLAILSMRNVWMVSNSQLLAWMRNPVPASQLNTLDEFKCQAPQVNQDVICNGMPEKEATVVQNCISDTPGDSLNNSPFRTCYGCPLQRPTVDVPNPPQNNASGSLRHRIADNCDTPFWDPIAGKCLNSGFKDETRTIGQNGEGITSTGNTNTDGATTSGGGDGYSTFGGPGSGAATVGLPSFSAVLTLGLSALAAAMFA
;
A
#
# COMPACT_ATOMS: atom_id res chain seq x y z
N MET A 1 -13.63 -15.37 -4.15
CA MET A 1 -12.64 -16.44 -4.40
C MET A 1 -13.02 -17.76 -3.71
N ASN A 2 -14.30 -17.97 -3.38
CA ASN A 2 -14.71 -18.98 -2.42
C ASN A 2 -14.45 -20.41 -2.94
N GLY A 3 -13.88 -21.24 -2.08
CA GLY A 3 -13.58 -22.65 -2.34
C GLY A 3 -12.34 -22.91 -3.21
N ARG A 4 -11.70 -21.90 -3.79
CA ARG A 4 -10.46 -22.07 -4.57
C ARG A 4 -9.27 -22.27 -3.63
N LYS A 5 -8.46 -23.27 -3.91
CA LYS A 5 -7.31 -23.66 -3.11
C LYS A 5 -6.05 -23.76 -3.97
N ASN A 6 -4.93 -23.35 -3.38
CA ASN A 6 -3.60 -23.65 -3.91
C ASN A 6 -3.27 -25.14 -3.72
N PRO A 7 -2.22 -25.68 -4.36
CA PRO A 7 -1.82 -27.09 -4.26
C PRO A 7 -1.60 -27.62 -2.83
N ASN A 8 -1.28 -26.74 -1.88
CA ASN A 8 -1.14 -27.08 -0.45
C ASN A 8 -2.48 -27.16 0.31
N GLY A 9 -3.61 -26.94 -0.36
CA GLY A 9 -4.93 -26.93 0.25
C GLY A 9 -5.32 -25.62 0.92
N CYS A 10 -4.44 -24.61 0.95
CA CYS A 10 -4.76 -23.29 1.50
C CYS A 10 -5.64 -22.48 0.53
N PRO A 11 -6.52 -21.61 1.05
CA PRO A 11 -7.25 -20.65 0.22
C PRO A 11 -6.30 -19.80 -0.62
N VAL A 12 -6.69 -19.53 -1.87
CA VAL A 12 -5.94 -18.61 -2.75
C VAL A 12 -5.89 -17.21 -2.15
N LYS A 13 -4.77 -16.51 -2.36
CA LYS A 13 -4.59 -15.12 -1.90
C LYS A 13 -4.62 -14.14 -3.06
N ALA A 14 -4.79 -12.87 -2.70
CA ALA A 14 -4.93 -11.75 -3.61
C ALA A 14 -4.39 -10.49 -2.95
N THR A 15 -4.12 -9.48 -3.77
CA THR A 15 -3.82 -8.13 -3.31
C THR A 15 -4.91 -7.19 -3.80
N TYR A 16 -5.50 -6.43 -2.88
CA TYR A 16 -6.52 -5.42 -3.15
C TYR A 16 -5.89 -4.04 -3.00
N PHE A 17 -5.73 -3.32 -4.11
CA PHE A 17 -5.35 -1.91 -4.10
C PHE A 17 -6.61 -1.09 -3.84
N ALA A 18 -6.78 -0.61 -2.62
CA ALA A 18 -8.00 0.03 -2.14
C ALA A 18 -7.84 1.56 -2.10
N GLN A 19 -8.79 2.24 -2.72
CA GLN A 19 -8.95 3.69 -2.63
C GLN A 19 -9.94 4.06 -1.51
N LEU A 20 -9.98 5.33 -1.11
CA LEU A 20 -10.90 5.79 -0.07
C LEU A 20 -12.34 5.93 -0.61
N ASP A 21 -12.48 6.60 -1.75
CA ASP A 21 -13.80 6.86 -2.32
C ASP A 21 -14.53 5.57 -2.72
N TYR A 22 -15.78 5.45 -2.27
CA TYR A 22 -16.66 4.30 -2.54
C TYR A 22 -16.25 2.98 -1.87
N THR A 23 -15.35 3.03 -0.88
CA THR A 23 -14.94 1.85 -0.13
C THR A 23 -15.88 1.48 1.01
N ASN A 24 -16.18 0.19 1.12
CA ASN A 24 -16.80 -0.40 2.29
C ASN A 24 -15.73 -0.99 3.21
N TYR A 25 -15.42 -0.29 4.32
CA TYR A 25 -14.32 -0.67 5.19
C TYR A 25 -14.49 -2.01 5.90
N SER A 26 -15.72 -2.43 6.24
CA SER A 26 -15.96 -3.77 6.78
C SER A 26 -15.50 -4.87 5.80
N SER A 27 -15.67 -4.66 4.50
CA SER A 27 -15.18 -5.61 3.49
C SER A 27 -13.65 -5.63 3.44
N VAL A 28 -12.99 -4.48 3.60
CA VAL A 28 -11.53 -4.37 3.66
C VAL A 28 -10.97 -5.12 4.87
N THR A 29 -11.58 -4.95 6.05
CA THR A 29 -11.27 -5.72 7.27
C THR A 29 -11.40 -7.22 6.99
N ASN A 30 -12.50 -7.66 6.38
CA ASN A 30 -12.74 -9.07 6.06
C ASN A 30 -11.67 -9.64 5.10
N TRP A 31 -11.27 -8.87 4.08
CA TRP A 31 -10.22 -9.31 3.15
C TRP A 31 -8.88 -9.49 3.86
N TYR A 32 -8.51 -8.52 4.71
CA TYR A 32 -7.28 -8.58 5.47
C TYR A 32 -7.24 -9.79 6.41
N VAL A 33 -8.31 -10.01 7.19
CA VAL A 33 -8.37 -11.16 8.12
C VAL A 33 -8.40 -12.50 7.38
N ALA A 34 -8.98 -12.55 6.18
CA ALA A 34 -8.88 -13.71 5.30
C ALA A 34 -7.46 -13.95 4.74
N GLY A 35 -6.49 -13.09 5.05
CA GLY A 35 -5.08 -13.17 4.68
C GLY A 35 -4.79 -12.64 3.27
N HIS A 36 -5.65 -11.79 2.73
CA HIS A 36 -5.35 -11.03 1.51
C HIS A 36 -4.53 -9.79 1.86
N ASP A 37 -3.70 -9.33 0.92
CA ASP A 37 -3.06 -8.03 1.08
C ASP A 37 -4.08 -6.92 0.84
N VAL A 38 -4.01 -5.87 1.65
CA VAL A 38 -4.64 -4.57 1.40
C VAL A 38 -3.51 -3.58 1.14
N ALA A 39 -3.55 -2.93 -0.03
CA ALA A 39 -2.53 -2.02 -0.52
C ALA A 39 -3.15 -0.68 -0.90
N ASP A 40 -2.34 0.37 -0.97
CA ASP A 40 -2.78 1.74 -1.20
C ASP A 40 -3.11 2.00 -2.68
N HIS A 41 -4.23 2.70 -2.91
CA HIS A 41 -4.66 3.19 -4.23
C HIS A 41 -5.20 4.63 -4.17
N THR A 42 -4.60 5.44 -3.29
CA THR A 42 -4.92 6.87 -3.06
C THR A 42 -6.33 7.15 -2.54
N VAL A 43 -6.63 8.42 -2.24
CA VAL A 43 -7.95 8.81 -1.71
C VAL A 43 -8.97 8.90 -2.83
N THR A 44 -8.70 9.72 -3.84
CA THR A 44 -9.68 10.15 -4.85
C THR A 44 -9.42 9.61 -6.26
N HIS A 45 -8.44 8.72 -6.42
CA HIS A 45 -8.07 8.14 -7.72
C HIS A 45 -7.69 9.21 -8.77
N VAL A 46 -6.89 10.20 -8.37
CA VAL A 46 -6.35 11.23 -9.28
C VAL A 46 -5.06 10.79 -9.97
N ALA A 47 -4.83 11.30 -11.17
CA ALA A 47 -3.53 11.17 -11.83
C ALA A 47 -2.46 11.96 -11.05
N GLN A 48 -1.24 11.42 -10.99
CA GLN A 48 -0.10 12.04 -10.29
C GLN A 48 -0.45 12.45 -8.84
N PRO A 49 -0.75 11.48 -7.97
CA PRO A 49 -1.21 11.75 -6.62
C PRO A 49 -0.17 12.51 -5.80
N SER A 50 -0.63 13.46 -5.00
CA SER A 50 0.21 14.14 -4.02
C SER A 50 0.58 13.22 -2.85
N ASP A 51 1.55 13.64 -2.05
CA ASP A 51 1.84 12.98 -0.77
C ASP A 51 0.61 12.86 0.13
N GLY A 52 -0.30 13.85 0.09
CA GLY A 52 -1.56 13.81 0.80
C GLY A 52 -2.46 12.67 0.33
N GLU A 53 -2.61 12.50 -0.98
CA GLU A 53 -3.41 11.41 -1.57
C GLU A 53 -2.95 10.01 -1.12
N ILE A 54 -1.64 9.80 -1.00
CA ILE A 54 -1.07 8.52 -0.58
C ILE A 54 -1.20 8.36 0.94
N ARG A 55 -0.72 9.35 1.71
CA ARG A 55 -0.67 9.29 3.17
C ARG A 55 -2.06 9.21 3.80
N SER A 56 -3.02 9.96 3.27
CA SER A 56 -4.38 10.07 3.83
C SER A 56 -5.19 8.80 3.64
N ASN A 57 -4.95 8.04 2.56
CA ASN A 57 -5.60 6.75 2.37
C ASN A 57 -5.09 5.71 3.39
N LEU A 58 -3.78 5.66 3.68
CA LEU A 58 -3.24 4.84 4.78
C LEU A 58 -3.91 5.17 6.13
N ILE A 59 -4.05 6.46 6.45
CA ILE A 59 -4.71 6.90 7.70
C ILE A 59 -6.16 6.42 7.76
N ALA A 60 -6.91 6.60 6.68
CA ALA A 60 -8.32 6.21 6.63
C ALA A 60 -8.49 4.68 6.71
N MET A 61 -7.66 3.90 6.02
CA MET A 61 -7.71 2.43 6.07
C MET A 61 -7.37 1.90 7.47
N ASN A 62 -6.40 2.49 8.16
CA ASN A 62 -6.13 2.15 9.56
C ASN A 62 -7.30 2.51 10.46
N ALA A 63 -7.82 3.74 10.33
CA ALA A 63 -8.87 4.24 11.20
C ALA A 63 -10.22 3.52 11.00
N LEU A 64 -10.60 3.21 9.76
CA LEU A 64 -11.94 2.75 9.42
C LEU A 64 -12.02 1.27 9.05
N ALA A 65 -10.93 0.65 8.61
CA ALA A 65 -10.85 -0.79 8.37
C ALA A 65 -9.96 -1.51 9.39
N GLY A 66 -9.24 -0.78 10.25
CA GLY A 66 -8.40 -1.37 11.28
C GLY A 66 -7.15 -2.06 10.75
N ILE A 67 -6.69 -1.72 9.54
CA ILE A 67 -5.52 -2.36 8.94
C ILE A 67 -4.25 -1.76 9.55
N PRO A 68 -3.38 -2.55 10.21
CA PRO A 68 -2.12 -2.06 10.73
C PRO A 68 -1.29 -1.45 9.61
N TYR A 69 -0.57 -0.36 9.91
CA TYR A 69 0.28 0.29 8.93
C TYR A 69 1.32 -0.69 8.36
N ARG A 70 1.78 -1.67 9.15
CA ARG A 70 2.86 -2.60 8.78
C ARG A 70 2.46 -3.62 7.73
N SER A 71 1.16 -3.79 7.54
CA SER A 71 0.61 -4.63 6.50
C SER A 71 0.31 -3.88 5.20
N MET A 72 0.20 -2.55 5.24
CA MET A 72 -0.06 -1.73 4.05
C MET A 72 1.26 -1.36 3.35
N ILE A 73 1.93 -2.39 2.82
CA ILE A 73 3.30 -2.27 2.28
C ILE A 73 3.36 -2.03 0.77
N GLY A 74 2.21 -2.04 0.09
CA GLY A 74 2.09 -1.98 -1.35
C GLY A 74 1.35 -0.75 -1.83
N PHE A 75 1.71 -0.27 -3.02
CA PHE A 75 1.04 0.82 -3.70
C PHE A 75 0.79 0.49 -5.18
N ARG A 76 -0.27 1.06 -5.75
CA ARG A 76 -0.48 1.16 -7.19
C ARG A 76 -1.02 2.53 -7.54
N ALA A 77 -0.42 3.17 -8.53
CA ALA A 77 -0.83 4.47 -9.03
C ALA A 77 -2.18 4.37 -9.77
N PRO A 78 -3.11 5.31 -9.54
CA PRO A 78 -4.29 5.48 -10.37
C PRO A 78 -3.92 5.54 -11.87
N PHE A 79 -4.70 4.86 -12.70
CA PHE A 79 -4.48 4.75 -14.15
C PHE A 79 -3.12 4.15 -14.57
N LEU A 80 -2.38 3.53 -13.64
CA LEU A 80 -0.98 3.11 -13.84
C LEU A 80 -0.05 4.30 -14.18
N ASN A 81 -0.47 5.53 -13.87
CA ASN A 81 0.22 6.76 -14.24
C ASN A 81 1.13 7.21 -13.10
N TYR A 82 2.26 6.53 -12.93
CA TYR A 82 3.28 6.84 -11.91
C TYR A 82 4.40 7.71 -12.50
N THR A 83 5.06 8.49 -11.66
CA THR A 83 6.28 9.25 -12.02
C THR A 83 7.43 8.91 -11.09
N LYS A 84 8.62 9.43 -11.42
CA LYS A 84 9.76 9.43 -10.49
C LYS A 84 9.39 10.03 -9.13
N ASP A 85 8.64 11.14 -9.13
CA ASP A 85 8.21 11.79 -7.89
C ASP A 85 7.26 10.90 -7.09
N THR A 86 6.34 10.19 -7.76
CA THR A 86 5.54 9.15 -7.10
C THR A 86 6.43 8.14 -6.37
N LEU A 87 7.44 7.57 -7.04
CA LEU A 87 8.33 6.58 -6.43
C LEU A 87 9.18 7.14 -5.28
N VAL A 88 9.59 8.41 -5.37
CA VAL A 88 10.27 9.12 -4.27
C VAL A 88 9.34 9.26 -3.07
N SER A 89 8.06 9.62 -3.27
CA SER A 89 7.05 9.67 -2.23
C SER A 89 6.80 8.30 -1.60
N LEU A 90 6.74 7.23 -2.41
CA LEU A 90 6.60 5.87 -1.89
C LEU A 90 7.79 5.46 -1.02
N ASN A 91 9.01 5.81 -1.41
CA ASN A 91 10.20 5.59 -0.59
C ASN A 91 10.16 6.40 0.72
N LYS A 92 9.73 7.67 0.66
CA LYS A 92 9.52 8.55 1.82
C LYS A 92 8.53 7.94 2.82
N PHE A 93 7.45 7.33 2.35
CA PHE A 93 6.46 6.64 3.18
C PHE A 93 6.80 5.17 3.47
N GLN A 94 7.97 4.71 3.03
CA GLN A 94 8.50 3.37 3.28
C GLN A 94 7.62 2.24 2.78
N PHE A 95 6.93 2.45 1.66
CA PHE A 95 6.32 1.36 0.92
C PHE A 95 7.41 0.36 0.50
N THR A 96 7.07 -0.93 0.57
CA THR A 96 7.96 -2.00 0.15
C THR A 96 7.95 -2.20 -1.35
N TYR A 97 6.80 -1.98 -2.00
CA TYR A 97 6.67 -2.17 -3.45
C TYR A 97 5.66 -1.21 -4.09
N ASP A 98 5.92 -0.92 -5.36
CA ASP A 98 4.97 -0.38 -6.33
C ASP A 98 4.54 -1.49 -7.31
N SER A 99 3.31 -1.39 -7.83
CA SER A 99 2.81 -2.29 -8.87
C SER A 99 2.10 -1.51 -9.99
N SER A 100 2.71 -0.42 -10.44
CA SER A 100 2.17 0.46 -11.48
C SER A 100 2.83 0.26 -12.83
N ALA A 101 4.11 -0.13 -12.82
CA ALA A 101 4.93 -0.24 -14.01
C ALA A 101 4.49 -1.38 -14.95
N SER A 102 4.65 -1.18 -16.26
CA SER A 102 4.30 -2.17 -17.27
C SER A 102 5.43 -3.21 -17.41
N SER A 103 5.09 -4.50 -17.46
CA SER A 103 6.13 -5.54 -17.59
C SER A 103 6.64 -5.74 -19.03
N SER A 104 6.13 -4.99 -20.02
CA SER A 104 6.23 -5.37 -21.43
C SER A 104 7.15 -4.49 -22.27
N VAL A 105 8.09 -5.15 -22.95
CA VAL A 105 8.44 -4.85 -24.35
C VAL A 105 7.23 -5.28 -25.21
N PRO A 106 6.87 -4.61 -26.32
CA PRO A 106 5.66 -4.93 -27.10
C PRO A 106 5.54 -6.43 -27.40
N ALA A 107 4.34 -7.03 -27.24
CA ALA A 107 4.09 -8.48 -27.38
C ALA A 107 4.54 -9.11 -28.73
N THR A 108 4.92 -8.28 -29.70
CA THR A 108 5.45 -8.63 -31.02
C THR A 108 6.99 -8.69 -31.08
N ASP A 109 7.70 -8.32 -30.01
CA ASP A 109 9.17 -8.41 -29.92
C ASP A 109 9.59 -9.87 -29.64
N PRO A 110 10.59 -10.45 -30.33
CA PRO A 110 11.05 -11.83 -30.07
C PRO A 110 11.59 -12.08 -28.64
N ASN A 111 11.82 -11.03 -27.84
CA ASN A 111 12.29 -11.09 -26.44
C ASN A 111 11.25 -10.63 -25.40
N THR A 112 9.95 -10.88 -25.63
CA THR A 112 8.81 -10.45 -24.78
C THR A 112 8.68 -11.16 -23.43
N ASP A 113 9.76 -11.34 -22.71
CA ASP A 113 9.62 -11.93 -21.39
C ASP A 113 9.29 -10.84 -20.39
N ALA A 114 8.21 -11.04 -19.64
CA ALA A 114 7.82 -10.16 -18.57
C ALA A 114 8.93 -10.09 -17.51
N PHE A 115 9.20 -8.90 -17.00
CA PHE A 115 10.14 -8.73 -15.91
C PHE A 115 9.63 -9.44 -14.64
N TRP A 116 10.51 -10.18 -13.96
CA TRP A 116 10.30 -10.47 -12.54
C TRP A 116 10.33 -9.17 -11.75
N PRO A 117 9.68 -9.09 -10.57
CA PRO A 117 9.86 -7.95 -9.69
C PRO A 117 11.34 -7.70 -9.40
N TYR A 118 11.73 -6.44 -9.29
CA TYR A 118 13.11 -6.03 -9.04
C TYR A 118 13.15 -4.80 -8.13
N THR A 119 14.30 -4.56 -7.49
CA THR A 119 14.50 -3.36 -6.68
C THR A 119 14.94 -2.18 -7.54
N LEU A 120 14.68 -0.96 -7.08
CA LEU A 120 15.01 0.26 -7.81
C LEU A 120 16.44 0.77 -7.56
N ASP A 121 17.30 -0.04 -6.92
CA ASP A 121 18.68 0.34 -6.57
C ASP A 121 19.52 0.73 -7.79
N HIS A 122 19.14 0.22 -8.97
CA HIS A 122 19.77 0.49 -10.25
C HIS A 122 18.85 1.23 -11.24
N GLY A 123 17.73 1.79 -10.77
CA GLY A 123 16.71 2.41 -11.62
C GLY A 123 15.76 1.40 -12.28
N MET A 124 14.81 1.90 -13.06
CA MET A 124 13.83 1.05 -13.76
C MET A 124 14.44 0.33 -14.96
N ALA A 125 14.01 -0.92 -15.18
CA ALA A 125 14.38 -1.73 -16.34
C ALA A 125 13.35 -1.66 -17.50
N ASN A 126 12.13 -1.20 -17.21
CA ASN A 126 11.01 -1.02 -18.16
C ASN A 126 10.50 0.42 -18.18
N ASP A 127 9.61 0.72 -19.13
CA ASP A 127 8.99 2.05 -19.36
C ASP A 127 10.01 3.17 -19.69
N CYS A 128 11.15 2.78 -20.29
CA CYS A 128 12.27 3.67 -20.61
C CYS A 128 12.14 4.45 -21.92
N ALA A 129 11.11 4.20 -22.72
CA ALA A 129 10.97 4.75 -24.07
C ALA A 129 10.40 6.19 -24.12
N GLY A 130 10.26 6.84 -22.96
CA GLY A 130 9.71 8.20 -22.84
C GLY A 130 8.39 8.28 -22.08
N ASP A 131 7.79 7.13 -21.73
CA ASP A 131 6.53 7.05 -20.97
C ASP A 131 6.68 7.58 -19.54
N VAL A 132 7.86 7.39 -18.94
CA VAL A 132 8.22 8.01 -17.66
C VAL A 132 9.63 8.61 -17.75
N VAL A 133 9.70 9.95 -17.71
CA VAL A 133 10.95 10.70 -17.96
C VAL A 133 11.95 10.53 -16.82
N GLY A 134 13.20 10.18 -17.16
CA GLY A 134 14.35 10.21 -16.22
C GLY A 134 14.37 9.09 -15.18
N ILE A 135 13.76 7.94 -15.47
CA ILE A 135 13.53 6.87 -14.50
C ILE A 135 14.45 5.64 -14.61
N CYS A 136 15.13 5.45 -15.74
CA CYS A 136 15.88 4.22 -16.01
C CYS A 136 17.37 4.30 -15.68
N GLY A 137 17.90 3.19 -15.16
CA GLY A 137 19.33 2.94 -14.97
C GLY A 137 19.66 1.51 -15.43
N ALA A 138 20.83 1.33 -16.02
CA ALA A 138 21.12 0.14 -16.82
C ALA A 138 21.45 -1.09 -15.95
N THR A 139 20.59 -2.11 -15.93
CA THR A 139 20.92 -3.54 -16.13
C THR A 139 19.61 -4.33 -16.35
N ARG A 140 19.53 -5.16 -17.40
CA ARG A 140 18.33 -5.95 -17.72
C ARG A 140 18.49 -7.39 -17.24
N LEU A 141 17.56 -7.88 -16.41
CA LEU A 141 17.34 -9.32 -16.21
C LEU A 141 15.99 -9.67 -16.87
N ILE A 142 16.00 -10.57 -17.84
CA ILE A 142 14.84 -11.00 -18.62
C ILE A 142 14.70 -12.53 -18.43
N LEU A 143 13.51 -13.05 -18.10
CA LEU A 143 13.27 -14.50 -18.00
C LEU A 143 11.84 -14.91 -18.43
N ARG A 144 11.77 -15.93 -19.30
CA ARG A 144 10.56 -16.52 -19.92
C ARG A 144 9.58 -17.18 -18.94
N LEU A 145 8.28 -16.94 -19.11
CA LEU A 145 7.22 -17.82 -18.61
C LEU A 145 6.01 -17.90 -19.56
N ALA A 146 5.56 -19.13 -19.83
CA ALA A 146 4.31 -19.44 -20.51
C ALA A 146 3.42 -20.25 -19.55
N ILE A 147 2.14 -19.89 -19.44
CA ILE A 147 1.17 -20.60 -18.60
C ILE A 147 -0.15 -20.77 -19.36
N LEU A 148 -0.70 -21.99 -19.34
CA LEU A 148 -2.07 -22.31 -18.88
C LEU A 148 -2.28 -23.84 -18.86
N SER A 149 -2.79 -24.37 -17.73
CA SER A 149 -3.14 -25.78 -17.37
C SER A 149 -2.20 -26.62 -16.46
N MET A 150 -1.35 -26.02 -15.61
CA MET A 150 -0.31 -26.77 -14.88
C MET A 150 -0.54 -26.96 -13.37
N ARG A 151 -0.15 -28.13 -12.83
CA ARG A 151 -0.13 -28.48 -11.39
C ARG A 151 0.83 -27.63 -10.52
N ASN A 152 1.63 -26.76 -11.15
CA ASN A 152 2.64 -25.91 -10.52
C ASN A 152 2.24 -24.43 -10.49
N VAL A 153 0.94 -24.12 -10.61
CA VAL A 153 0.44 -22.73 -10.56
C VAL A 153 -0.12 -22.42 -9.18
N TRP A 154 0.26 -21.26 -8.66
CA TRP A 154 -0.18 -20.74 -7.37
C TRP A 154 -0.81 -19.36 -7.55
N MET A 155 -1.92 -19.12 -6.86
CA MET A 155 -2.54 -17.80 -6.74
C MET A 155 -2.12 -17.21 -5.40
N VAL A 156 -1.27 -16.18 -5.45
CA VAL A 156 -0.60 -15.58 -4.30
C VAL A 156 -0.86 -14.08 -4.25
N SER A 157 -0.69 -13.49 -3.07
CA SER A 157 -0.60 -12.04 -2.94
C SER A 157 0.79 -11.51 -3.33
N ASN A 158 0.92 -10.20 -3.50
CA ASN A 158 2.20 -9.56 -3.77
C ASN A 158 3.19 -9.74 -2.61
N SER A 159 2.75 -9.68 -1.36
CA SER A 159 3.60 -9.95 -0.20
C SER A 159 4.18 -11.38 -0.23
N GLN A 160 3.37 -12.37 -0.58
CA GLN A 160 3.81 -13.77 -0.76
C GLN A 160 4.79 -13.93 -1.92
N LEU A 161 4.55 -13.26 -3.05
CA LEU A 161 5.50 -13.23 -4.16
C LEU A 161 6.86 -12.66 -3.72
N LEU A 162 6.87 -11.52 -3.02
CA LEU A 162 8.10 -10.92 -2.53
C LEU A 162 8.82 -11.77 -1.49
N ALA A 163 8.09 -12.44 -0.59
CA ALA A 163 8.66 -13.38 0.37
C ALA A 163 9.38 -14.54 -0.34
N TRP A 164 8.75 -15.11 -1.37
CA TRP A 164 9.38 -16.14 -2.20
C TRP A 164 10.59 -15.62 -2.95
N MET A 165 10.54 -14.42 -3.52
CA MET A 165 11.70 -13.85 -4.23
C MET A 165 12.91 -13.59 -3.33
N ARG A 166 12.66 -13.26 -2.05
CA ARG A 166 13.73 -13.10 -1.04
C ARG A 166 14.35 -14.44 -0.65
N ASN A 167 13.54 -15.49 -0.58
CA ASN A 167 13.96 -16.84 -0.17
C ASN A 167 13.40 -17.91 -1.14
N PRO A 168 13.92 -17.99 -2.38
CA PRO A 168 13.31 -18.80 -3.42
C PRO A 168 13.46 -20.28 -3.14
N VAL A 169 12.33 -20.98 -3.16
CA VAL A 169 12.25 -22.45 -3.05
C VAL A 169 11.44 -23.03 -4.22
N PRO A 170 11.68 -24.28 -4.64
CA PRO A 170 10.82 -24.94 -5.63
C PRO A 170 9.35 -24.95 -5.20
N ALA A 171 8.41 -25.00 -6.14
CA ALA A 171 6.97 -24.98 -5.86
C ALA A 171 6.52 -26.07 -4.87
N SER A 172 7.19 -27.24 -4.86
CA SER A 172 6.94 -28.34 -3.91
C SER A 172 7.33 -28.02 -2.47
N GLN A 173 8.18 -27.02 -2.27
CA GLN A 173 8.70 -26.58 -0.98
C GLN A 173 8.07 -25.26 -0.51
N LEU A 174 7.14 -24.65 -1.25
CA LEU A 174 6.53 -23.38 -0.82
C LEU A 174 5.95 -23.41 0.60
N ASN A 175 5.47 -24.57 1.07
CA ASN A 175 4.99 -24.75 2.45
C ASN A 175 6.06 -24.62 3.54
N THR A 176 7.35 -24.56 3.18
CA THR A 176 8.42 -24.26 4.14
C THR A 176 8.48 -22.78 4.50
N LEU A 177 7.96 -21.90 3.63
CA LEU A 177 7.84 -20.47 3.89
C LEU A 177 6.59 -20.21 4.75
N ASP A 178 6.73 -19.39 5.79
CA ASP A 178 5.63 -19.13 6.73
C ASP A 178 4.46 -18.42 6.05
N GLU A 179 4.74 -17.56 5.08
CA GLU A 179 3.78 -16.76 4.31
C GLU A 179 2.86 -17.63 3.44
N PHE A 180 3.26 -18.86 3.12
CA PHE A 180 2.49 -19.78 2.28
C PHE A 180 1.68 -20.81 3.08
N LYS A 181 1.89 -20.89 4.40
CA LYS A 181 1.13 -21.78 5.29
C LYS A 181 -0.30 -21.27 5.44
N CYS A 182 -1.24 -22.18 5.72
CA CYS A 182 -2.64 -21.84 5.97
C CYS A 182 -2.76 -21.17 7.35
N GLN A 183 -2.41 -19.89 7.44
CA GLN A 183 -2.60 -19.13 8.66
C GLN A 183 -4.01 -18.53 8.64
N ALA A 184 -4.84 -18.95 9.58
CA ALA A 184 -6.11 -18.32 9.89
C ALA A 184 -6.07 -17.97 11.38
N PRO A 185 -6.23 -16.69 11.77
CA PRO A 185 -6.22 -16.29 13.16
C PRO A 185 -7.35 -17.02 13.90
N GLN A 186 -7.01 -17.70 14.99
CA GLN A 186 -7.99 -18.38 15.84
C GLN A 186 -8.43 -17.41 16.93
N VAL A 187 -9.69 -16.99 16.88
CA VAL A 187 -10.25 -15.99 17.80
C VAL A 187 -11.49 -16.58 18.45
N ASN A 188 -11.40 -16.84 19.75
CA ASN A 188 -12.39 -17.61 20.52
C ASN A 188 -13.62 -16.80 20.94
N GLN A 189 -13.58 -15.47 20.77
CA GLN A 189 -14.69 -14.58 21.09
C GLN A 189 -15.77 -14.66 20.02
N ASP A 190 -17.03 -14.69 20.44
CA ASP A 190 -18.18 -14.89 19.55
C ASP A 190 -18.65 -13.60 18.87
N VAL A 191 -18.40 -12.43 19.47
CA VAL A 191 -18.89 -11.13 18.98
C VAL A 191 -17.84 -10.05 19.17
N ILE A 192 -16.96 -9.92 18.17
CA ILE A 192 -15.97 -8.84 18.07
C ILE A 192 -15.76 -8.49 16.59
N CYS A 193 -15.27 -7.29 16.34
CA CYS A 193 -14.89 -6.83 15.00
C CYS A 193 -13.54 -7.40 14.58
N ASN A 194 -13.56 -8.65 14.12
CA ASN A 194 -12.36 -9.42 13.81
C ASN A 194 -12.29 -9.87 12.36
N GLY A 195 -12.95 -9.19 11.43
CA GLY A 195 -12.99 -9.53 10.01
C GLY A 195 -13.65 -10.88 9.70
N MET A 196 -14.49 -11.39 10.61
CA MET A 196 -15.31 -12.58 10.38
C MET A 196 -16.78 -12.17 10.28
N PRO A 197 -17.40 -12.13 9.07
CA PRO A 197 -18.73 -11.56 8.87
C PRO A 197 -19.81 -12.08 9.83
N GLU A 198 -19.78 -13.37 10.15
CA GLU A 198 -20.72 -14.03 11.08
C GLU A 198 -20.60 -13.47 12.52
N LYS A 199 -19.39 -13.09 12.95
CA LYS A 199 -19.10 -12.55 14.29
C LYS A 199 -19.25 -11.03 14.36
N GLU A 200 -19.28 -10.37 13.20
CA GLU A 200 -19.34 -8.92 13.07
C GLU A 200 -20.76 -8.36 12.93
N ALA A 201 -21.75 -9.20 12.62
CA ALA A 201 -23.09 -8.78 12.21
C ALA A 201 -23.80 -7.84 13.21
N THR A 202 -23.50 -7.96 14.52
CA THR A 202 -24.12 -7.15 15.58
C THR A 202 -23.28 -5.94 16.02
N VAL A 203 -22.03 -5.84 15.55
CA VAL A 203 -21.07 -4.81 15.98
C VAL A 203 -20.72 -3.81 14.87
N VAL A 204 -20.88 -4.22 13.61
CA VAL A 204 -20.71 -3.37 12.43
C VAL A 204 -21.74 -2.25 12.41
N GLN A 205 -21.26 -1.05 12.13
CA GLN A 205 -22.08 0.15 11.96
C GLN A 205 -22.27 0.46 10.48
N ASN A 206 -23.48 0.92 10.13
CA ASN A 206 -23.80 1.46 8.82
C ASN A 206 -23.65 2.99 8.88
N CYS A 207 -22.66 3.54 8.18
CA CYS A 207 -22.37 4.96 8.17
C CYS A 207 -23.09 5.61 7.00
N ILE A 208 -24.22 6.22 7.32
CA ILE A 208 -25.11 6.99 6.46
C ILE A 208 -25.73 8.09 7.32
N SER A 209 -26.11 9.22 6.71
CA SER A 209 -26.71 10.36 7.40
C SER A 209 -28.16 10.53 6.99
N ASP A 210 -29.04 10.82 7.96
CA ASP A 210 -30.44 11.17 7.66
C ASP A 210 -30.58 12.61 7.14
N THR A 211 -29.49 13.38 7.10
CA THR A 211 -29.49 14.78 6.64
C THR A 211 -29.36 14.85 5.11
N PRO A 212 -30.34 15.42 4.39
CA PRO A 212 -30.23 15.59 2.94
C PRO A 212 -29.00 16.43 2.55
N GLY A 213 -28.21 15.93 1.60
CA GLY A 213 -27.00 16.62 1.11
C GLY A 213 -25.72 16.36 1.90
N ASP A 214 -25.77 15.55 2.97
CA ASP A 214 -24.56 15.15 3.70
C ASP A 214 -23.59 14.34 2.82
N SER A 215 -22.30 14.65 2.92
CA SER A 215 -21.20 13.96 2.22
C SER A 215 -21.19 12.44 2.41
N LEU A 216 -21.65 11.93 3.56
CA LEU A 216 -21.75 10.49 3.85
C LEU A 216 -22.78 9.81 2.95
N ASN A 217 -23.81 10.52 2.50
CA ASN A 217 -24.87 9.95 1.68
C ASN A 217 -24.44 9.68 0.24
N ASN A 218 -23.37 10.33 -0.23
CA ASN A 218 -22.82 10.10 -1.56
C ASN A 218 -22.10 8.75 -1.67
N SER A 219 -21.65 8.19 -0.54
CA SER A 219 -21.11 6.82 -0.50
C SER A 219 -21.24 6.26 0.92
N PRO A 220 -22.42 5.73 1.26
CA PRO A 220 -22.60 5.03 2.51
C PRO A 220 -21.64 3.85 2.60
N PHE A 221 -21.10 3.60 3.78
CA PHE A 221 -20.17 2.50 4.02
C PHE A 221 -20.46 1.81 5.34
N ARG A 222 -19.80 0.68 5.57
CA ARG A 222 -19.85 -0.02 6.85
C ARG A 222 -18.48 -0.05 7.48
N THR A 223 -18.42 0.07 8.80
CA THR A 223 -17.18 0.00 9.57
C THR A 223 -17.44 -0.61 10.93
N CYS A 224 -16.40 -1.23 11.47
CA CYS A 224 -16.34 -1.72 12.83
C CYS A 224 -15.73 -0.71 13.82
N TYR A 225 -15.16 0.38 13.29
CA TYR A 225 -14.28 1.29 14.03
C TYR A 225 -14.91 2.65 14.31
N GLY A 226 -16.22 2.79 14.13
CA GLY A 226 -16.92 4.02 14.46
C GLY A 226 -17.21 4.87 13.24
N CYS A 227 -18.49 5.21 13.03
CA CYS A 227 -18.88 6.11 11.97
C CYS A 227 -18.36 7.54 12.21
N PRO A 228 -17.67 8.15 11.24
CA PRO A 228 -17.26 9.54 11.31
C PRO A 228 -18.45 10.49 11.13
N LEU A 229 -18.29 11.74 11.54
CA LEU A 229 -19.26 12.84 11.31
C LEU A 229 -19.34 13.26 9.83
N GLN A 230 -18.31 12.99 9.05
CA GLN A 230 -18.23 13.31 7.63
C GLN A 230 -17.43 12.25 6.89
N ARG A 231 -17.50 12.23 5.55
CA ARG A 231 -16.61 11.37 4.76
C ARG A 231 -15.14 11.80 5.01
N PRO A 232 -14.20 10.84 5.17
CA PRO A 232 -12.79 11.17 5.13
C PRO A 232 -12.38 11.78 3.78
N THR A 233 -11.42 12.69 3.84
CA THR A 233 -10.86 13.37 2.66
C THR A 233 -9.32 13.35 2.72
N VAL A 234 -8.67 13.89 1.69
CA VAL A 234 -7.21 14.10 1.70
C VAL A 234 -6.80 14.95 2.91
N ASP A 235 -7.55 16.01 3.22
CA ASP A 235 -7.22 16.93 4.31
C ASP A 235 -7.65 16.41 5.68
N VAL A 236 -8.75 15.66 5.74
CA VAL A 236 -9.31 15.10 6.98
C VAL A 236 -9.48 13.58 6.83
N PRO A 237 -8.39 12.80 6.87
CA PRO A 237 -8.45 11.35 6.61
C PRO A 237 -8.98 10.50 7.78
N ASN A 238 -9.00 11.06 8.99
CA ASN A 238 -9.64 10.43 10.16
C ASN A 238 -10.54 11.48 10.83
N PRO A 239 -11.74 11.75 10.27
CA PRO A 239 -12.66 12.71 10.86
C PRO A 239 -13.17 12.23 12.22
N PRO A 240 -13.60 13.17 13.09
CA PRO A 240 -14.16 12.80 14.38
C PRO A 240 -15.35 11.86 14.25
N GLN A 241 -15.50 10.94 15.21
CA GLN A 241 -16.64 10.02 15.27
C GLN A 241 -17.93 10.73 15.66
N ASN A 242 -19.03 10.26 15.09
CA ASN A 242 -20.36 10.63 15.54
C ASN A 242 -20.67 9.95 16.88
N ASN A 243 -20.88 10.75 17.94
CA ASN A 243 -21.24 10.26 19.26
C ASN A 243 -22.76 10.35 19.56
N ALA A 244 -23.60 10.75 18.60
CA ALA A 244 -25.03 10.94 18.84
C ALA A 244 -25.75 9.64 19.26
N SER A 245 -25.28 8.49 18.80
CA SER A 245 -25.81 7.17 19.15
C SER A 245 -25.19 6.53 20.38
N GLY A 246 -24.23 7.19 21.05
CA GLY A 246 -23.49 6.63 22.20
C GLY A 246 -22.67 5.37 21.87
N SER A 247 -22.41 5.12 20.59
CA SER A 247 -21.79 3.89 20.09
C SER A 247 -20.37 4.11 19.58
N LEU A 248 -19.58 4.94 20.29
CA LEU A 248 -18.17 5.16 19.95
C LEU A 248 -17.41 3.83 19.87
N ARG A 249 -16.41 3.82 19.01
CA ARG A 249 -15.52 2.69 18.81
C ARG A 249 -14.08 3.14 18.95
N HIS A 250 -13.22 2.29 19.50
CA HIS A 250 -11.81 2.52 19.53
C HIS A 250 -11.17 2.13 18.19
N ARG A 251 -10.40 3.06 17.62
CA ARG A 251 -9.49 2.80 16.49
C ARG A 251 -8.46 1.75 16.91
N ILE A 252 -7.90 1.00 15.95
CA ILE A 252 -6.88 0.00 16.27
C ILE A 252 -5.66 0.66 16.94
N ALA A 253 -5.12 0.04 17.97
CA ALA A 253 -3.90 0.49 18.64
C ALA A 253 -2.66 -0.16 18.03
N ASP A 254 -1.50 0.49 18.18
CA ASP A 254 -0.18 0.00 17.76
C ASP A 254 0.30 -1.26 18.48
N ASN A 255 -0.49 -1.79 19.43
CA ASN A 255 -0.19 -3.02 20.16
C ASN A 255 -1.16 -4.17 19.83
N CYS A 256 -1.92 -4.05 18.73
CA CYS A 256 -2.83 -5.11 18.29
C CYS A 256 -2.90 -5.31 16.78
N ASP A 257 -3.18 -6.56 16.39
CA ASP A 257 -3.55 -6.90 15.01
C ASP A 257 -5.07 -6.88 14.84
N THR A 258 -5.56 -6.62 13.62
CA THR A 258 -6.99 -6.53 13.29
C THR A 258 -7.80 -7.72 13.77
N PRO A 259 -7.38 -9.00 13.57
CA PRO A 259 -8.17 -10.14 14.00
C PRO A 259 -8.40 -10.22 15.52
N PHE A 260 -7.60 -9.52 16.32
CA PHE A 260 -7.62 -9.63 17.78
C PHE A 260 -8.04 -8.33 18.47
N TRP A 261 -8.44 -7.31 17.71
CA TRP A 261 -8.84 -6.02 18.27
C TRP A 261 -10.33 -6.01 18.64
N ASP A 262 -10.63 -5.61 19.87
CA ASP A 262 -11.99 -5.27 20.31
C ASP A 262 -12.18 -3.75 20.24
N PRO A 263 -12.89 -3.21 19.23
CA PRO A 263 -13.12 -1.78 19.12
C PRO A 263 -14.22 -1.28 20.05
N ILE A 264 -14.93 -2.15 20.77
CA ILE A 264 -15.90 -1.71 21.79
C ILE A 264 -15.16 -1.47 23.10
N ALA A 265 -14.35 -2.44 23.52
CA ALA A 265 -13.58 -2.35 24.77
C ALA A 265 -12.26 -1.57 24.63
N GLY A 266 -11.78 -1.33 23.41
CA GLY A 266 -10.46 -0.74 23.16
C GLY A 266 -9.33 -1.66 23.62
N LYS A 267 -9.48 -2.98 23.43
CA LYS A 267 -8.60 -3.99 24.02
C LYS A 267 -8.07 -4.95 22.95
N CYS A 268 -6.78 -5.26 23.04
CA CYS A 268 -6.21 -6.37 22.29
C CYS A 268 -6.42 -7.70 23.00
N LEU A 269 -6.86 -8.71 22.25
CA LEU A 269 -7.18 -10.05 22.73
C LEU A 269 -6.02 -11.04 22.56
N ASN A 270 -4.97 -10.65 21.83
CA ASN A 270 -3.71 -11.39 21.77
C ASN A 270 -2.62 -10.68 22.60
N SER A 271 -1.51 -11.38 22.83
CA SER A 271 -0.32 -10.82 23.49
C SER A 271 0.86 -10.84 22.53
N GLY A 272 1.74 -9.84 22.62
CA GLY A 272 3.01 -9.82 21.88
C GLY A 272 2.94 -9.25 20.47
N PHE A 273 1.80 -8.72 20.04
CA PHE A 273 1.77 -7.86 18.87
C PHE A 273 2.40 -6.51 19.23
N LYS A 274 3.32 -6.07 18.39
CA LYS A 274 3.78 -4.69 18.36
C LYS A 274 3.76 -4.25 16.92
N ASP A 275 3.11 -3.13 16.64
CA ASP A 275 3.24 -2.51 15.34
C ASP A 275 4.65 -1.94 15.25
N GLU A 276 5.56 -2.75 14.68
CA GLU A 276 6.92 -2.34 14.39
C GLU A 276 6.99 -1.51 13.10
N THR A 277 5.85 -1.02 12.59
CA THR A 277 5.92 -0.02 11.54
C THR A 277 6.85 1.08 11.93
N ARG A 278 7.79 1.26 11.04
CA ARG A 278 8.47 2.52 10.89
C ARG A 278 7.39 3.55 10.55
N THR A 279 7.37 4.58 11.37
CA THR A 279 6.59 5.80 11.26
C THR A 279 6.38 6.24 9.81
N ILE A 280 5.12 6.23 9.32
CA ILE A 280 4.77 6.77 8.01
C ILE A 280 4.74 8.31 8.12
N GLY A 281 5.71 8.99 7.51
CA GLY A 281 5.78 10.45 7.51
C GLY A 281 7.14 10.97 7.04
N GLN A 282 7.28 12.29 6.90
CA GLN A 282 8.49 12.91 6.38
C GLN A 282 9.70 12.48 7.21
N ASN A 283 10.67 11.83 6.58
CA ASN A 283 11.92 11.37 7.20
C ASN A 283 11.73 10.46 8.44
N GLY A 284 10.62 9.73 8.56
CA GLY A 284 10.39 8.81 9.67
C GLY A 284 9.86 9.47 10.95
N GLU A 285 9.37 10.71 10.91
CA GLU A 285 8.47 11.24 11.94
C GLU A 285 7.03 10.94 11.52
N GLY A 286 6.36 9.97 12.16
CA GLY A 286 5.24 9.33 11.47
C GLY A 286 4.04 8.93 12.27
N ILE A 287 3.03 8.64 11.47
CA ILE A 287 1.69 8.25 11.86
C ILE A 287 1.81 6.92 12.60
N THR A 288 1.24 6.88 13.80
CA THR A 288 1.16 5.69 14.64
C THR A 288 -0.31 5.41 14.92
N SER A 289 -0.64 4.13 15.05
CA SER A 289 -1.98 3.73 15.46
C SER A 289 -2.24 4.15 16.91
N THR A 290 -3.33 4.89 17.12
CA THR A 290 -3.72 5.37 18.44
C THR A 290 -5.06 4.75 18.82
N GLY A 291 -5.08 3.98 19.92
CA GLY A 291 -6.25 3.26 20.44
C GLY A 291 -7.35 4.16 21.03
N ASN A 292 -7.66 5.28 20.39
CA ASN A 292 -8.61 6.28 20.85
C ASN A 292 -9.96 6.17 20.12
N THR A 293 -10.94 6.95 20.57
CA THR A 293 -12.27 7.07 19.95
C THR A 293 -12.37 8.23 18.95
N ASN A 294 -11.30 9.01 18.74
CA ASN A 294 -11.23 10.19 17.89
C ASN A 294 -12.53 11.06 17.90
N THR A 295 -12.84 11.70 19.01
CA THR A 295 -14.02 12.59 19.11
C THR A 295 -13.70 14.06 18.86
N ASP A 296 -12.42 14.42 18.90
CA ASP A 296 -11.88 15.77 18.73
C ASP A 296 -11.36 16.03 17.31
N GLY A 297 -11.31 15.00 16.45
CA GLY A 297 -10.77 15.12 15.10
C GLY A 297 -9.25 15.21 15.08
N ALA A 298 -8.57 14.84 16.19
CA ALA A 298 -7.13 14.77 16.24
C ALA A 298 -6.64 13.68 15.28
N THR A 299 -6.27 14.08 14.06
CA THR A 299 -5.34 13.29 13.28
C THR A 299 -4.00 13.34 14.02
N THR A 300 -3.37 12.20 14.26
CA THR A 300 -1.91 12.14 14.49
C THR A 300 -1.24 12.51 13.17
N SER A 301 -1.38 13.78 12.76
CA SER A 301 -0.76 14.36 11.59
C SER A 301 0.70 14.57 11.92
N GLY A 302 1.58 13.80 11.28
CA GLY A 302 2.93 14.30 11.00
C GLY A 302 2.79 15.69 10.39
N GLY A 303 3.61 16.62 10.87
CA GLY A 303 3.47 18.06 10.67
C GLY A 303 3.30 18.48 9.21
N GLY A 304 2.83 19.72 9.03
CA GLY A 304 2.58 20.35 7.73
C GLY A 304 3.71 20.11 6.73
N ASP A 305 3.32 20.00 5.47
CA ASP A 305 4.16 19.79 4.31
C ASP A 305 5.18 20.93 4.13
N GLY A 306 6.31 20.83 4.84
CA GLY A 306 7.44 21.75 4.70
C GLY A 306 8.23 21.55 3.40
N TYR A 307 7.57 21.36 2.25
CA TYR A 307 8.23 21.29 0.96
C TYR A 307 8.41 22.70 0.37
N SER A 308 9.64 23.20 0.38
CA SER A 308 10.09 24.21 -0.57
C SER A 308 10.60 23.51 -1.83
N THR A 309 10.14 23.97 -3.00
CA THR A 309 10.55 23.47 -4.31
C THR A 309 12.06 23.53 -4.48
N PHE A 310 12.67 22.42 -4.91
CA PHE A 310 14.03 22.43 -5.44
C PHE A 310 14.04 23.30 -6.72
N GLY A 311 14.50 24.55 -6.60
CA GLY A 311 14.69 25.47 -7.74
C GLY A 311 13.97 26.83 -7.70
N GLY A 312 13.29 27.21 -6.61
CA GLY A 312 12.66 28.54 -6.48
C GLY A 312 13.60 29.60 -5.89
N PRO A 313 13.59 30.86 -6.38
CA PRO A 313 14.53 31.88 -5.92
C PRO A 313 14.08 32.51 -4.59
N GLY A 314 14.89 32.35 -3.55
CA GLY A 314 14.89 33.27 -2.41
C GLY A 314 14.96 32.65 -1.02
N SER A 315 16.17 32.50 -0.47
CA SER A 315 16.58 33.17 0.78
C SER A 315 18.02 32.80 1.14
N GLY A 316 18.88 33.82 1.26
CA GLY A 316 20.15 33.76 1.99
C GLY A 316 21.38 33.28 1.21
N ALA A 317 22.06 34.21 0.54
CA ALA A 317 23.42 34.00 0.03
C ALA A 317 24.40 33.71 1.19
N ALA A 318 25.04 32.55 1.17
CA ALA A 318 26.34 32.34 1.81
C ALA A 318 27.36 32.08 0.70
N THR A 319 28.15 33.12 0.40
CA THR A 319 29.28 33.06 -0.52
C THR A 319 30.35 32.13 0.03
N VAL A 320 30.58 31.00 -0.64
CA VAL A 320 31.80 30.20 -0.48
C VAL A 320 32.45 30.08 -1.85
N GLY A 321 33.66 30.62 -1.97
CA GLY A 321 34.39 30.72 -3.22
C GLY A 321 34.81 29.38 -3.80
N LEU A 322 34.67 29.24 -5.11
CA LEU A 322 35.21 28.13 -5.89
C LEU A 322 36.64 28.48 -6.36
N PRO A 323 37.63 27.57 -6.26
CA PRO A 323 38.79 27.64 -7.12
C PRO A 323 38.43 27.03 -8.48
N SER A 324 38.73 27.79 -9.51
CA SER A 324 38.68 27.47 -10.92
C SER A 324 39.49 26.22 -11.30
N PHE A 325 38.87 25.31 -12.05
CA PHE A 325 39.57 24.37 -12.92
C PHE A 325 38.90 24.33 -14.29
N SER A 326 39.63 24.79 -15.30
CA SER A 326 39.32 24.62 -16.71
C SER A 326 39.53 23.17 -17.12
N ALA A 327 38.57 22.58 -17.84
CA ALA A 327 38.79 21.37 -18.62
C ALA A 327 37.99 21.42 -19.94
N VAL A 328 38.75 21.80 -20.96
CA VAL A 328 38.66 21.51 -22.40
C VAL A 328 37.57 20.52 -22.85
N LEU A 329 36.67 21.04 -23.68
CA LEU A 329 35.75 20.29 -24.54
C LEU A 329 36.55 19.61 -25.67
N THR A 330 36.52 18.28 -25.76
CA THR A 330 36.88 17.56 -26.99
C THR A 330 35.77 16.60 -27.37
N LEU A 331 35.21 16.86 -28.55
CA LEU A 331 34.28 16.00 -29.28
C LEU A 331 35.01 14.72 -29.72
N GLY A 332 34.51 13.57 -29.29
CA GLY A 332 34.92 12.26 -29.78
C GLY A 332 33.73 11.50 -30.35
N LEU A 333 33.53 11.63 -31.66
CA LEU A 333 32.68 10.75 -32.45
C LEU A 333 33.33 9.36 -32.45
N SER A 334 32.63 8.31 -32.04
CA SER A 334 33.02 6.94 -32.39
C SER A 334 31.79 6.11 -32.75
N ALA A 335 31.66 5.85 -34.04
CA ALA A 335 30.90 4.74 -34.58
C ALA A 335 31.78 3.49 -34.47
N LEU A 336 31.23 2.39 -33.95
CA LEU A 336 31.77 1.05 -34.20
C LEU A 336 30.64 0.10 -34.56
N ALA A 337 30.84 -0.59 -35.68
CA ALA A 337 29.98 -1.64 -36.21
C ALA A 337 30.73 -2.99 -36.19
N ALA A 338 29.93 -4.06 -36.25
CA ALA A 338 30.24 -5.47 -36.56
C ALA A 338 30.76 -6.34 -35.37
N ALA A 339 30.50 -7.64 -35.26
CA ALA A 339 29.94 -8.65 -36.18
C ALA A 339 29.31 -9.84 -35.41
N MET A 340 28.62 -10.71 -36.16
CA MET A 340 27.87 -11.90 -35.75
C MET A 340 28.73 -13.18 -35.50
N PHE A 341 28.06 -14.14 -34.84
CA PHE A 341 28.25 -15.61 -34.73
C PHE A 341 29.35 -16.12 -33.78
N ALA A 342 29.15 -17.17 -32.97
CA ALA A 342 28.15 -18.26 -32.99
C ALA A 342 27.51 -18.50 -31.61
#